data_AF-A0A1F6B2W1-F1
#
_entry.id   AF-A0A1F6B2W1-F1
#
_cell.length_a   1.000
_cell.length_b   1.000
_cell.length_c   1.000
_cell.angle_alpha   90.00
_cell.angle_beta   90.00
_cell.angle_gamma   90.00
#
_symmetry.space_group_name_H-M   'P 1'
#
loop_
_entity.id
_entity.type
_entity.pdbx_description
1 polymer ?
#
loop_
_entity_poly.entity_id
_entity_poly.type
_entity_poly.pdbx_seq_one_letter_code
_entity_poly.pdbx_strand_id
1 'polypeptide(L)'
;MKTVDVSARVMKKIAGFERRRIAAWIRWFLAVVASLIIGCSVLLLLVVKDLMEKRTFDMLELFTEDREIIAEFWKDVLETFWDELPQEMLLVIAVMLAVLVLFVIVTAQKRRIIQKKLHQLEKYP
;
A
#
# COMPACT_ATOMS: atom_id res chain seq x y z
N MET A 1 16.96 45.35 -19.52
CA MET A 1 16.89 44.42 -18.36
C MET A 1 15.49 44.46 -17.73
N LYS A 2 14.59 43.57 -18.15
CA LYS A 2 13.22 43.38 -17.56
C LYS A 2 12.79 41.90 -17.54
N THR A 3 13.63 41.00 -18.04
CA THR A 3 13.32 39.58 -18.25
C THR A 3 13.40 38.76 -16.95
N VAL A 4 14.28 39.14 -16.02
CA VAL A 4 14.49 38.46 -14.73
C VAL A 4 13.22 38.52 -13.85
N ASP A 5 12.53 39.66 -13.84
CA ASP A 5 11.30 39.84 -13.04
C ASP A 5 10.10 39.07 -13.61
N VAL A 6 10.00 38.99 -14.94
CA VAL A 6 8.94 38.19 -15.59
C VAL A 6 9.19 36.70 -15.36
N SER A 7 10.44 36.26 -15.43
CA SER A 7 10.85 34.90 -15.11
C SER A 7 10.47 34.53 -13.67
N ALA A 8 10.83 35.35 -12.68
CA ALA A 8 10.52 35.10 -11.27
C ALA A 8 9.00 35.05 -11.00
N ARG A 9 8.22 35.93 -11.63
CA ARG A 9 6.76 36.00 -11.45
C ARG A 9 6.04 34.80 -12.09
N VAL A 10 6.51 34.34 -13.26
CA VAL A 10 6.02 33.11 -13.91
C VAL A 10 6.44 31.88 -13.11
N MET A 11 7.67 31.82 -12.61
CA MET A 11 8.22 30.74 -11.79
C MET A 11 7.40 30.55 -10.50
N LYS A 12 7.06 31.64 -9.81
CA LYS A 12 6.25 31.59 -8.58
C LYS A 12 4.83 31.08 -8.85
N LYS A 13 4.27 31.40 -10.01
CA LYS A 13 2.93 30.96 -10.44
C LYS A 13 2.92 29.47 -10.81
N ILE A 14 3.95 29.00 -11.52
CA ILE A 14 4.14 27.58 -11.87
C ILE A 14 4.40 26.76 -10.61
N ALA A 15 5.29 27.21 -9.72
CA ALA A 15 5.57 26.52 -8.45
C ALA A 15 4.33 26.43 -7.56
N GLY A 16 3.51 27.49 -7.51
CA GLY A 16 2.23 27.46 -6.80
C GLY A 16 1.23 26.46 -7.39
N PHE A 17 1.17 26.36 -8.72
CA PHE A 17 0.32 25.40 -9.42
C PHE A 17 0.79 23.95 -9.20
N GLU A 18 2.10 23.70 -9.31
CA GLU A 18 2.67 22.37 -9.05
C GLU A 18 2.47 21.94 -7.59
N ARG A 19 2.64 22.85 -6.62
CA ARG A 19 2.42 22.54 -5.20
C ARG A 19 0.97 22.14 -4.92
N ARG A 20 -0.01 22.82 -5.51
CA ARG A 20 -1.43 22.44 -5.40
C ARG A 20 -1.73 21.10 -6.06
N ARG A 21 -1.14 20.86 -7.24
CA ARG A 21 -1.31 19.59 -7.96
C ARG A 21 -0.71 18.41 -7.21
N ILE A 22 0.47 18.59 -6.62
CA ILE A 22 1.12 17.59 -5.78
C ILE A 22 0.31 17.37 -4.49
N ALA A 23 -0.15 18.42 -3.82
CA ALA A 23 -0.96 18.29 -2.61
C ALA A 23 -2.30 17.59 -2.85
N ALA A 24 -2.97 17.88 -3.96
CA ALA A 24 -4.19 17.18 -4.36
C ALA A 24 -3.91 15.70 -4.68
N TRP A 25 -2.79 15.42 -5.34
CA TRP A 25 -2.37 14.06 -5.67
C TRP A 25 -1.97 13.26 -4.42
N ILE A 26 -1.29 13.88 -3.45
CA ILE A 26 -0.97 13.28 -2.14
C ILE A 26 -2.24 13.00 -1.33
N ARG A 27 -3.21 13.91 -1.33
CA ARG A 27 -4.51 13.65 -0.67
C ARG A 27 -5.21 12.43 -1.26
N TRP A 28 -5.25 12.33 -2.58
CA TRP A 28 -5.78 11.15 -3.27
C TRP A 28 -5.00 9.88 -2.92
N PHE A 29 -3.66 9.96 -2.88
CA PHE A 29 -2.82 8.85 -2.46
C PHE A 29 -3.16 8.38 -1.04
N LEU A 30 -3.31 9.31 -0.10
CA LEU A 30 -3.61 9.00 1.29
C LEU A 30 -5.00 8.38 1.45
N ALA A 31 -5.98 8.84 0.66
CA ALA A 31 -7.32 8.25 0.62
C ALA A 31 -7.30 6.80 0.05
N VAL A 32 -6.54 6.55 -1.00
CA VAL A 32 -6.40 5.19 -1.57
C VAL A 32 -5.72 4.25 -0.57
N VAL A 33 -4.63 4.68 0.07
CA VAL A 33 -3.96 3.89 1.12
C VAL A 33 -4.89 3.63 2.29
N ALA A 34 -5.63 4.64 2.77
CA ALA A 34 -6.61 4.45 3.83
C ALA A 34 -7.70 3.45 3.43
N SER A 35 -8.21 3.51 2.19
CA SER A 35 -9.20 2.55 1.70
C SER A 35 -8.65 1.13 1.64
N LEU A 36 -7.39 0.97 1.24
CA LEU A 36 -6.68 -0.31 1.25
C LEU A 36 -6.54 -0.86 2.68
N ILE A 37 -6.16 -0.03 3.64
CA ILE A 37 -6.04 -0.43 5.04
C ILE A 37 -7.41 -0.88 5.58
N ILE A 38 -8.46 -0.10 5.34
CA ILE A 38 -9.82 -0.43 5.77
C ILE A 38 -10.28 -1.75 5.14
N GLY A 39 -10.09 -1.93 3.84
CA GLY A 39 -10.45 -3.18 3.15
C GLY A 39 -9.70 -4.39 3.71
N CYS A 40 -8.40 -4.24 4.00
CA CYS A 40 -7.59 -5.28 4.62
C CYS A 40 -8.10 -5.60 6.04
N SER A 41 -8.42 -4.58 6.84
CA SER A 41 -8.98 -4.77 8.18
C SER A 41 -10.34 -5.49 8.16
N VAL A 42 -11.23 -5.15 7.22
CA VAL A 42 -12.52 -5.83 7.07
C VAL A 42 -12.33 -7.28 6.68
N LEU A 43 -11.44 -7.57 5.72
CA LEU A 43 -11.12 -8.94 5.33
C LEU A 43 -10.56 -9.74 6.51
N LEU A 44 -9.66 -9.15 7.28
CA LEU A 44 -9.07 -9.79 8.45
C LEU A 44 -10.14 -10.10 9.52
N LEU A 45 -11.10 -9.21 9.74
CA LEU A 45 -12.24 -9.48 10.63
C LEU A 45 -13.13 -10.62 10.09
N LEU A 46 -13.34 -10.70 8.78
CA LEU A 46 -14.09 -11.81 8.18
C LEU A 46 -13.34 -13.14 8.33
N VAL A 47 -12.02 -13.16 8.12
CA VAL A 47 -11.16 -14.35 8.37
C VAL A 47 -11.28 -14.79 9.82
N VAL A 48 -11.10 -13.86 10.77
CA VAL A 48 -11.16 -14.17 12.20
C VAL A 48 -12.54 -14.71 12.57
N LYS A 49 -13.60 -14.11 12.02
CA LYS A 49 -14.96 -14.59 12.25
C LYS A 49 -15.15 -16.01 11.71
N ASP A 50 -14.70 -16.30 10.49
CA ASP A 50 -14.77 -17.63 9.89
C ASP A 50 -13.94 -18.67 10.67
N LEU A 51 -12.76 -18.30 11.15
CA LEU A 51 -11.93 -19.15 12.02
C LEU A 51 -12.55 -19.41 13.38
N MET A 52 -13.17 -18.40 13.99
CA MET A 52 -13.89 -18.56 15.27
C MET A 52 -15.10 -19.48 15.10
N GLU A 53 -15.81 -19.37 13.97
CA GLU A 53 -16.97 -20.21 13.66
C GLU A 53 -16.57 -21.67 13.37
N LYS A 54 -15.37 -21.89 12.81
CA LYS A 54 -14.80 -23.21 12.54
C LYS A 54 -14.11 -23.90 13.72
N ARG A 55 -14.10 -23.32 14.94
CA ARG A 55 -13.33 -23.82 16.10
C ARG A 55 -11.83 -24.02 15.83
N THR A 56 -11.26 -23.37 14.82
CA THR A 56 -9.83 -23.49 14.51
C THR A 56 -8.96 -22.96 15.66
N PHE A 57 -9.51 -22.06 16.48
CA PHE A 57 -8.89 -21.60 17.72
C PHE A 57 -8.85 -22.67 18.82
N ASP A 58 -9.85 -23.57 18.92
CA ASP A 58 -9.82 -24.70 19.87
C ASP A 58 -8.68 -25.67 19.50
N MET A 59 -8.41 -25.87 18.19
CA MET A 59 -7.24 -26.63 17.74
C MET A 59 -5.93 -25.92 18.10
N LEU A 60 -5.81 -24.62 17.82
CA LEU A 60 -4.64 -23.82 18.21
C LEU A 60 -4.38 -23.82 19.73
N GLU A 61 -5.43 -23.87 20.54
CA GLU A 61 -5.35 -23.98 22.01
C GLU A 61 -4.79 -25.36 22.43
N LEU A 62 -5.29 -26.46 21.84
CA LEU A 62 -4.72 -27.81 22.00
C LEU A 62 -3.25 -27.89 21.58
N PHE A 63 -2.86 -27.17 20.52
CA PHE A 63 -1.46 -27.12 20.08
C PHE A 63 -0.59 -26.27 21.02
N THR A 64 -1.12 -25.22 21.66
CA THR A 64 -0.32 -24.35 22.54
C THR A 64 -0.05 -24.94 23.92
N GLU A 65 -0.87 -25.88 24.39
CA GLU A 65 -0.59 -26.65 25.60
C GLU A 65 0.62 -27.58 25.44
N ASP A 66 0.85 -28.14 24.24
CA ASP A 66 1.95 -29.08 23.99
C ASP A 66 2.98 -28.53 22.98
N ARG A 67 3.94 -27.76 23.51
CA ARG A 67 5.02 -27.14 22.72
C ARG A 67 5.90 -28.13 21.95
N GLU A 68 6.02 -29.38 22.40
CA GLU A 68 6.77 -30.42 21.67
C GLU A 68 6.08 -30.78 20.35
N ILE A 69 4.74 -30.85 20.34
CA ILE A 69 3.95 -31.15 19.15
C ILE A 69 4.05 -29.99 18.14
N ILE A 70 4.09 -28.73 18.59
CA ILE A 70 4.31 -27.59 17.68
C ILE A 70 5.66 -27.74 16.96
N ALA A 71 6.74 -28.06 17.66
CA ALA A 71 8.06 -28.14 17.03
C ALA A 71 8.14 -29.24 15.96
N GLU A 72 7.39 -30.32 16.13
CA GLU A 72 7.37 -31.46 15.22
C GLU A 72 6.36 -31.30 14.07
N PHE A 73 5.19 -30.69 14.34
CA PHE A 73 4.07 -30.61 13.40
C PHE A 73 3.75 -29.19 12.89
N TRP A 74 4.54 -28.17 13.21
CA TRP A 74 4.25 -26.79 12.75
C TRP A 74 4.12 -26.70 11.23
N LYS A 75 4.88 -27.51 10.47
CA LYS A 75 4.78 -27.52 9.00
C LYS A 75 3.43 -28.04 8.53
N ASP A 76 2.99 -29.19 9.04
CA ASP A 76 1.72 -29.80 8.67
C ASP A 76 0.54 -28.90 9.07
N VAL A 77 0.64 -28.23 10.22
CA VAL A 77 -0.35 -27.24 10.67
C VAL A 77 -0.37 -26.04 9.73
N LEU A 78 0.79 -25.50 9.33
CA LEU A 78 0.87 -24.35 8.44
C LEU A 78 0.38 -24.69 7.03
N GLU A 79 0.63 -25.91 6.57
CA GLU A 79 0.12 -26.45 5.31
C GLU A 79 -1.40 -26.64 5.35
N THR A 80 -1.93 -27.25 6.41
CA THR A 80 -3.39 -27.38 6.62
C THR A 80 -4.05 -26.01 6.71
N PHE A 81 -3.43 -25.06 7.39
CA PHE A 81 -3.92 -23.68 7.48
C PHE A 81 -3.89 -22.97 6.12
N TRP A 82 -2.90 -23.27 5.29
CA TRP A 82 -2.80 -22.74 3.93
C TRP A 82 -3.88 -23.32 3.01
N ASP A 83 -4.21 -24.60 3.17
CA ASP A 83 -5.28 -25.28 2.43
C ASP A 83 -6.68 -24.87 2.91
N GLU A 84 -6.86 -24.59 4.20
CA GLU A 84 -8.12 -24.10 4.77
C GLU A 84 -8.36 -22.61 4.52
N LEU A 85 -7.31 -21.85 4.21
CA LEU A 85 -7.43 -20.43 3.90
C LEU A 85 -8.27 -20.25 2.62
N PRO A 86 -9.31 -19.39 2.64
CA PRO A 86 -10.11 -19.17 1.45
C PRO A 86 -9.25 -18.63 0.30
N GLN A 87 -9.11 -19.38 -0.78
CA GLN A 87 -8.30 -18.96 -1.94
C GLN A 87 -8.76 -17.62 -2.53
N GLU A 88 -10.06 -17.34 -2.41
CA GLU A 88 -10.67 -16.07 -2.78
C GLU A 88 -10.05 -14.89 -2.02
N MET A 89 -9.73 -15.06 -0.73
CA MET A 89 -9.06 -14.03 0.07
C MET A 89 -7.61 -13.83 -0.36
N LEU A 90 -6.89 -14.91 -0.70
CA LEU A 90 -5.54 -14.80 -1.27
C LEU A 90 -5.54 -14.03 -2.60
N LEU A 91 -6.53 -14.28 -3.45
CA LEU A 91 -6.73 -13.52 -4.69
C LEU A 91 -6.99 -12.03 -4.41
N VAL A 92 -7.84 -11.70 -3.46
CA VAL A 92 -8.13 -10.30 -3.10
C VAL A 92 -6.88 -9.61 -2.56
N ILE A 93 -6.10 -10.27 -1.70
CA ILE A 93 -4.82 -9.75 -1.19
C ILE A 93 -3.82 -9.55 -2.33
N ALA A 94 -3.71 -10.50 -3.25
CA ALA A 94 -2.82 -10.41 -4.41
C ALA A 94 -3.21 -9.24 -5.32
N VAL A 95 -4.51 -9.05 -5.59
CA VAL A 95 -5.02 -7.91 -6.37
C VAL A 95 -4.73 -6.58 -5.65
N MET A 96 -4.95 -6.51 -4.34
CA MET A 96 -4.62 -5.33 -3.53
C MET A 96 -3.13 -4.98 -3.61
N LEU A 97 -2.25 -5.97 -3.49
CA LEU A 97 -0.80 -5.79 -3.65
C LEU A 97 -0.43 -5.31 -5.05
N ALA A 98 -1.02 -5.91 -6.09
CA ALA A 98 -0.78 -5.51 -7.48
C ALA A 98 -1.17 -4.04 -7.72
N VAL A 99 -2.33 -3.62 -7.21
CA VAL A 99 -2.79 -2.22 -7.27
C VAL A 99 -1.80 -1.29 -6.58
N LEU A 100 -1.31 -1.67 -5.39
CA LEU A 100 -0.36 -0.89 -4.62
C LEU A 100 0.98 -0.72 -5.35
N VAL A 101 1.52 -1.80 -5.93
CA VAL A 101 2.74 -1.78 -6.74
C VAL A 101 2.59 -0.88 -7.97
N LEU A 102 1.50 -1.03 -8.73
CA LEU A 102 1.18 -0.16 -9.86
C LEU A 102 1.16 1.32 -9.44
N PHE A 103 0.53 1.60 -8.31
CA PHE A 103 0.45 2.97 -7.79
C PHE A 103 1.83 3.52 -7.41
N VAL A 104 2.69 2.73 -6.75
CA VAL A 104 4.07 3.12 -6.41
C VAL A 104 4.87 3.42 -7.68
N ILE A 105 4.74 2.60 -8.73
CA ILE A 105 5.42 2.82 -10.01
C ILE A 105 4.98 4.14 -10.63
N VAL A 106 3.68 4.42 -10.71
CA VAL A 106 3.16 5.69 -11.25
C VAL A 106 3.67 6.88 -10.43
N THR A 107 3.74 6.73 -9.11
CA THR A 107 4.27 7.76 -8.19
C THR A 107 5.73 8.06 -8.47
N ALA A 108 6.56 7.02 -8.57
CA ALA A 108 7.98 7.12 -8.83
C ALA A 108 8.24 7.77 -10.21
N GLN A 109 7.47 7.39 -11.23
CA GLN A 109 7.55 7.99 -12.55
C GLN A 109 7.20 9.48 -12.53
N LYS A 110 6.10 9.88 -11.88
CA LYS A 110 5.73 11.29 -11.76
C LYS A 110 6.81 12.10 -11.03
N ARG A 111 7.40 11.56 -9.97
CA ARG A 111 8.48 12.23 -9.22
C ARG A 111 9.73 12.43 -10.08
N ARG A 112 10.12 11.43 -10.88
CA ARG A 112 11.26 11.53 -11.83
C ARG A 112 11.03 12.60 -12.89
N ILE A 113 9.81 12.71 -13.44
CA ILE A 113 9.48 13.74 -14.44
C ILE A 113 9.60 15.14 -13.84
N ILE A 114 9.11 15.34 -12.62
CA ILE A 114 9.16 16.63 -11.93
C ILE A 114 10.61 17.03 -11.61
N GLN A 115 11.43 16.08 -11.14
CA GLN A 115 12.87 16.34 -10.90
C GLN A 115 13.60 16.73 -12.19
N LYS A 116 13.32 16.05 -13.30
CA LYS A 116 13.92 16.41 -14.61
C LYS A 116 13.52 17.82 -15.06
N LYS A 117 12.25 18.21 -14.85
CA LYS A 117 11.77 19.56 -15.19
C LYS A 117 12.39 20.66 -14.31
N LEU A 118 12.53 20.41 -13.01
CA LEU A 118 13.21 21.32 -12.09
C LEU A 118 14.67 21.55 -12.47
N HIS A 119 15.39 20.46 -12.78
CA HIS A 119 16.82 20.55 -13.13
C HIS A 119 17.08 21.24 -14.48
N GLN A 120 16.13 21.17 -15.42
CA GLN A 120 16.22 21.93 -16.68
C GLN A 120 15.96 23.43 -16.48
N LEU A 121 15.13 23.81 -15.50
CA LEU A 121 14.82 25.20 -15.19
C LEU A 121 15.95 25.88 -14.40
N GLU A 122 16.71 25.12 -13.61
CA GLU A 122 17.89 25.61 -12.89
C GLU A 122 19.06 25.98 -13.82
N LYS A 123 19.06 25.46 -15.06
CA LYS A 123 20.06 25.77 -16.11
C LYS A 123 19.77 27.03 -16.93
N TYR A 124 18.63 27.69 -16.72
CA TYR A 124 18.30 28.97 -17.35
C TYR A 124 18.29 30.07 -16.27
N PRO A 125 19.40 30.79 -16.06
CA PRO A 125 19.45 31.96 -15.17
C PRO A 125 18.64 33.14 -15.73
#